data_AF-A0A0K8SZX3-F1
#
_entry.id   AF-A0A0K8SZX3-F1
#
_cell.length_a   1.000
_cell.length_b   1.000
_cell.length_c   1.000
_cell.angle_alpha   90.00
_cell.angle_beta   90.00
_cell.angle_gamma   90.00
#
_symmetry.space_group_name_H-M   'P 1'
#
loop_
_entity.id
_entity.type
_entity.pdbx_description
1 polymer ?
#
loop_
_entity_poly.entity_id
_entity_poly.type
_entity_poly.pdbx_seq_one_letter_code
_entity_poly.pdbx_strand_id
1 'polypeptide(L)'
;QLAWITSHQRLNLNRLVVSRVSPANCCKKARSLDATKFVDAHSILGYQKCHSYGELLRSLRDNPEMVSRCLVEGDRCVPEEVGSLIYSLVAGLYSSCVLPKDRSVVLKILSNLISLQLIESETPRRLLRPGTCAFSCLYSAFHENLYS
;
A
#
# COMPACT_ATOMS: atom_id res chain seq x y z
N GLN A 1 4.55 13.94 7.83
CA GLN A 1 5.88 13.29 7.77
C GLN A 1 6.16 12.52 9.06
N LEU A 2 6.22 13.16 10.23
CA LEU A 2 6.46 12.46 11.50
C LEU A 2 5.47 11.30 11.76
N ALA A 3 4.16 11.55 11.60
CA ALA A 3 3.15 10.49 11.75
C ALA A 3 3.36 9.29 10.81
N TRP A 4 3.85 9.53 9.59
CA TRP A 4 4.18 8.46 8.64
C TRP A 4 5.39 7.66 9.12
N ILE A 5 6.47 8.34 9.54
CA ILE A 5 7.67 7.68 10.10
C ILE A 5 7.27 6.84 11.32
N THR A 6 6.53 7.42 12.26
CA THR A 6 6.05 6.72 13.47
C THR A 6 5.23 5.49 13.12
N SER A 7 4.33 5.58 12.12
CA SER A 7 3.55 4.44 11.66
C SER A 7 4.46 3.31 11.12
N HIS A 8 5.44 3.64 10.29
CA HIS A 8 6.39 2.65 9.75
C HIS A 8 7.34 2.07 10.81
N GLN A 9 7.78 2.87 11.78
CA GLN A 9 8.61 2.40 12.89
C GLN A 9 7.84 1.42 13.77
N ARG A 10 6.56 1.71 14.06
CA ARG A 10 5.69 0.78 14.79
C ARG A 10 5.41 -0.49 14.01
N LEU A 11 5.17 -0.41 12.70
CA LEU A 11 5.03 -1.61 11.86
C LEU A 11 6.29 -2.47 11.90
N ASN A 12 7.48 -1.85 11.85
CA ASN A 12 8.76 -2.53 11.95
C ASN A 12 8.91 -3.25 13.31
N LEU A 13 8.58 -2.57 14.41
CA LEU A 13 8.58 -3.14 15.76
C LEU A 13 7.58 -4.30 15.89
N ASN A 14 6.34 -4.12 15.42
CA ASN A 14 5.31 -5.16 15.47
C ASN A 14 5.77 -6.43 14.76
N ARG A 15 6.41 -6.31 13.59
CA ARG A 15 6.98 -7.45 12.86
C ARG A 15 8.09 -8.15 13.64
N LEU A 16 8.90 -7.43 14.41
CA LEU A 16 9.92 -8.02 15.28
C LEU A 16 9.27 -8.78 16.46
N VAL A 17 8.25 -8.19 17.10
CA VAL A 17 7.53 -8.80 18.24
C VAL A 17 6.90 -10.13 17.85
N VAL A 18 6.34 -10.24 16.64
CA VAL A 18 5.78 -11.50 16.13
C VAL A 18 6.80 -12.39 15.41
N SER A 19 8.11 -12.14 15.58
CA SER A 19 9.22 -12.91 15.00
C SER A 19 9.18 -13.07 13.48
N ARG A 20 8.55 -12.13 12.75
CA ARG A 20 8.52 -12.11 11.27
C ARG A 20 9.80 -11.56 10.65
N VAL A 21 10.64 -10.90 11.43
CA VAL A 21 11.93 -10.33 10.99
C VAL A 21 12.99 -10.56 12.07
N SER A 22 14.25 -10.70 11.66
CA SER A 22 15.36 -10.76 12.60
C SER A 22 15.61 -9.38 13.26
N PRO A 23 16.18 -9.33 14.47
CA PRO A 23 16.58 -8.07 15.11
C PRO A 23 17.50 -7.22 14.22
N ALA A 24 18.44 -7.86 13.51
CA ALA A 24 19.34 -7.16 12.59
C ALA A 24 18.59 -6.48 11.43
N ASN A 25 17.61 -7.16 10.83
CA ASN A 25 16.79 -6.60 9.77
C ASN A 25 15.88 -5.47 10.28
N CYS A 26 15.30 -5.64 11.47
CA CYS A 26 14.52 -4.60 12.13
C CYS A 26 15.36 -3.33 12.36
N CYS A 27 16.56 -3.47 12.93
CA CYS A 27 17.49 -2.35 13.15
C CYS A 27 17.91 -1.67 11.84
N LYS A 28 18.22 -2.44 10.79
CA LYS A 28 18.56 -1.89 9.48
C LYS A 28 17.40 -1.04 8.93
N LYS A 29 16.17 -1.54 9.03
CA LYS A 29 14.98 -0.83 8.56
C LYS A 29 14.69 0.42 9.41
N ALA A 30 14.85 0.36 10.72
CA ALA A 30 14.70 1.51 11.61
C ALA A 30 15.69 2.63 11.25
N ARG A 31 16.97 2.30 11.07
CA ARG A 31 17.98 3.28 10.62
C ARG A 31 17.64 3.89 9.27
N SER A 32 17.13 3.09 8.34
CA SER A 32 16.70 3.58 7.02
C SER A 32 15.53 4.56 7.14
N LEU A 33 14.58 4.32 8.05
CA LEU A 33 13.45 5.21 8.30
C LEU A 33 13.93 6.52 8.95
N ASP A 34 14.84 6.46 9.91
CA ASP A 34 15.40 7.65 10.57
C ASP A 34 16.24 8.51 9.60
N ALA A 35 16.90 7.87 8.64
CA ALA A 35 17.66 8.55 7.59
C ALA A 35 16.79 9.09 6.44
N THR A 36 15.48 8.83 6.43
CA THR A 36 14.59 9.24 5.34
C THR A 36 14.47 10.77 5.30
N LYS A 37 14.71 11.35 4.12
CA LYS A 37 14.55 12.79 3.87
C LYS A 37 13.35 13.01 2.96
N PHE A 38 12.41 13.84 3.42
CA PHE A 38 11.31 14.29 2.58
C PHE A 38 11.76 15.51 1.79
N VAL A 39 11.48 15.48 0.49
CA VAL A 39 11.82 16.54 -0.44
C VAL A 39 10.55 17.11 -1.05
N ASP A 40 10.58 18.38 -1.42
CA ASP A 40 9.49 19.01 -2.15
C ASP A 40 9.49 18.51 -3.60
N ALA A 41 8.36 17.96 -4.05
CA ALA A 41 8.27 17.42 -5.41
C ALA A 41 8.42 18.52 -6.48
N HIS A 42 7.98 19.75 -6.21
CA HIS A 42 8.12 20.89 -7.11
C HIS A 42 9.60 21.25 -7.32
N SER A 43 10.42 21.22 -6.26
CA SER A 43 11.84 21.54 -6.35
C SER A 43 12.65 20.49 -7.13
N ILE A 44 12.18 19.24 -7.17
CA ILE A 44 12.85 18.14 -7.87
C ILE A 44 12.33 17.95 -9.30
N LEU A 45 11.02 18.00 -9.49
CA LEU A 45 10.38 17.68 -10.78
C LEU A 45 10.10 18.92 -11.64
N GLY A 46 10.13 20.11 -11.04
CA GLY A 46 9.64 21.35 -11.65
C GLY A 46 8.11 21.41 -11.74
N TYR A 47 7.59 22.59 -12.06
CA TYR A 47 6.15 22.89 -12.04
C TYR A 47 5.31 21.88 -12.84
N GLN A 48 5.62 21.71 -14.13
CA GLN A 48 4.75 20.97 -15.05
C GLN A 48 4.63 19.50 -14.66
N LYS A 49 5.75 18.84 -14.36
CA LYS A 49 5.74 17.42 -13.96
C LYS A 49 5.10 17.24 -12.59
N CYS A 50 5.42 18.10 -11.63
CA CYS A 50 4.81 18.07 -10.30
C CYS A 50 3.29 18.21 -10.40
N HIS A 51 2.79 19.13 -11.23
CA HIS A 51 1.38 19.32 -11.48
C HIS A 51 0.74 18.07 -12.11
N SER A 52 1.29 17.56 -13.22
CA SER A 52 0.74 16.39 -13.92
C SER A 52 0.72 15.13 -13.06
N TYR A 53 1.80 14.84 -12.32
CA TYR A 53 1.81 13.70 -11.40
C TYR A 53 0.87 13.91 -10.22
N GLY A 54 0.75 15.15 -9.71
CA GLY A 54 -0.20 15.49 -8.66
C GLY A 54 -1.65 15.21 -9.07
N GLU A 55 -2.05 15.62 -10.27
CA GLU A 55 -3.39 15.36 -10.81
C GLU A 55 -3.64 13.87 -11.06
N LEU A 56 -2.64 13.15 -11.58
CA LEU A 56 -2.73 11.70 -11.76
C LEU A 56 -2.95 10.99 -10.41
N LEU A 57 -2.10 11.29 -9.42
CA LEU A 57 -2.19 10.67 -8.10
C LEU A 57 -3.50 11.02 -7.40
N ARG A 58 -3.98 12.27 -7.54
CA ARG A 58 -5.31 12.67 -7.05
C ARG A 58 -6.42 11.87 -7.72
N SER A 59 -6.40 11.75 -9.05
CA SER A 59 -7.40 11.01 -9.81
C SER A 59 -7.45 9.53 -9.39
N LEU A 60 -6.29 8.91 -9.13
CA LEU A 60 -6.22 7.56 -8.58
C LEU A 60 -6.83 7.48 -7.18
N ARG A 61 -6.46 8.41 -6.29
CA ARG A 61 -6.94 8.43 -4.90
C ARG A 61 -8.46 8.61 -4.82
N ASP A 62 -9.03 9.43 -5.69
CA ASP A 62 -10.44 9.76 -5.68
C ASP A 62 -11.30 8.71 -6.41
N ASN A 63 -10.69 7.76 -7.13
CA ASN A 63 -11.38 6.73 -7.91
C ASN A 63 -10.98 5.30 -7.49
N PRO A 64 -11.51 4.79 -6.36
CA PRO A 64 -11.18 3.46 -5.85
C PRO A 64 -11.59 2.33 -6.80
N GLU A 65 -12.64 2.52 -7.62
CA GLU A 65 -13.06 1.53 -8.61
C GLU A 65 -12.00 1.36 -9.70
N MET A 66 -11.52 2.47 -10.28
CA MET A 66 -10.48 2.44 -11.29
C MET A 66 -9.20 1.79 -10.75
N VAL A 67 -8.77 2.15 -9.55
CA VAL A 67 -7.62 1.52 -8.88
C VAL A 67 -7.83 0.01 -8.74
N SER A 68 -9.03 -0.43 -8.36
CA SER A 68 -9.34 -1.86 -8.21
C SER A 68 -9.20 -2.61 -9.53
N ARG A 69 -9.73 -2.05 -10.63
CA ARG A 69 -9.60 -2.64 -11.98
C ARG A 69 -8.14 -2.69 -12.43
N CYS A 70 -7.37 -1.62 -12.19
CA CYS A 70 -5.94 -1.60 -12.51
C CYS A 70 -5.16 -2.67 -11.73
N LEU A 71 -5.51 -2.92 -10.47
CA LEU A 71 -4.86 -3.97 -9.68
C LEU A 71 -5.20 -5.37 -10.19
N VAL A 72 -6.45 -5.61 -10.62
CA VAL A 72 -6.86 -6.89 -11.23
C VAL A 72 -6.13 -7.14 -12.55
N GLU A 73 -5.98 -6.12 -13.40
CA GLU A 73 -5.16 -6.24 -14.61
C GLU A 73 -3.67 -6.39 -14.27
N GLY A 74 -3.19 -5.75 -13.19
CA GLY A 74 -1.83 -5.92 -12.68
C GLY A 74 -1.51 -7.36 -12.30
N ASP A 75 -2.43 -8.08 -11.65
CA ASP A 75 -2.28 -9.51 -11.36
C ASP A 75 -2.10 -10.37 -12.63
N ARG A 76 -2.56 -9.89 -13.79
CA ARG A 76 -2.44 -10.60 -15.08
C ARG A 76 -1.18 -10.20 -15.83
N CYS A 77 -0.88 -8.91 -15.89
CA CYS A 77 0.21 -8.36 -16.70
C CYS A 77 1.56 -8.39 -15.99
N VAL A 78 1.58 -8.16 -14.68
CA VAL A 78 2.78 -7.97 -13.85
C VAL A 78 2.61 -8.62 -12.46
N PRO A 79 2.37 -9.94 -12.41
CA PRO A 79 2.04 -10.64 -11.16
C PRO A 79 3.15 -10.59 -10.11
N GLU A 80 4.42 -10.48 -10.52
CA GLU A 80 5.56 -10.44 -9.60
C GLU A 80 5.71 -9.06 -8.95
N GLU A 81 5.27 -8.01 -9.62
CA GLU A 81 5.43 -6.61 -9.19
C GLU A 81 4.20 -6.08 -8.45
N VAL A 82 3.01 -6.65 -8.68
CA VAL A 82 1.73 -6.15 -8.15
C VAL A 82 1.74 -5.99 -6.63
N GLY A 83 2.40 -6.89 -5.91
CA GLY A 83 2.57 -6.79 -4.45
C GLY A 83 3.34 -5.53 -4.06
N SER A 84 4.46 -5.27 -4.71
CA SER A 84 5.29 -4.06 -4.48
C SER A 84 4.54 -2.78 -4.84
N LEU A 85 3.78 -2.79 -5.95
CA LEU A 85 2.92 -1.68 -6.35
C LEU A 85 1.86 -1.38 -5.28
N ILE A 86 1.21 -2.41 -4.74
CA ILE A 86 0.22 -2.26 -3.67
C ILE A 86 0.85 -1.67 -2.41
N TYR A 87 2.01 -2.15 -1.98
CA TYR A 87 2.72 -1.57 -0.84
C TYR A 87 3.08 -0.09 -1.08
N SER A 88 3.49 0.25 -2.30
CA SER A 88 3.81 1.64 -2.67
C SER A 88 2.58 2.54 -2.67
N LEU A 89 1.43 2.05 -3.15
CA LEU A 89 0.15 2.76 -3.08
C LEU A 89 -0.29 2.98 -1.64
N VAL A 90 -0.26 1.94 -0.81
CA VAL A 90 -0.67 2.04 0.60
C VAL A 90 0.24 3.00 1.36
N ALA A 91 1.55 2.85 1.22
CA ALA A 91 2.52 3.68 1.95
C ALA A 91 2.56 5.13 1.44
N GLY A 92 2.51 5.33 0.12
CA GLY A 92 2.66 6.64 -0.51
C GLY A 92 1.33 7.37 -0.69
N LEU A 93 0.41 6.79 -1.47
CA LEU A 93 -0.83 7.45 -1.89
C LEU A 93 -1.87 7.50 -0.76
N TYR A 94 -2.00 6.40 -0.02
CA TYR A 94 -2.96 6.27 1.09
C TYR A 94 -2.31 6.51 2.46
N SER A 95 -1.12 7.11 2.51
CA SER A 95 -0.45 7.57 3.73
C SER A 95 -0.35 6.51 4.83
N SER A 96 -0.10 5.25 4.47
CA SER A 96 -0.12 4.10 5.37
C SER A 96 -1.40 3.97 6.19
N CYS A 97 -2.54 4.43 5.66
CA CYS A 97 -3.84 4.43 6.33
C CYS A 97 -3.84 5.15 7.69
N VAL A 98 -2.99 6.15 7.89
CA VAL A 98 -2.95 6.95 9.13
C VAL A 98 -4.24 7.75 9.30
N LEU A 99 -4.83 8.25 8.21
CA LEU A 99 -6.04 9.06 8.23
C LEU A 99 -7.31 8.21 8.00
N PRO A 100 -8.43 8.49 8.69
CA PRO A 100 -9.69 7.78 8.48
C PRO A 100 -10.21 7.82 7.05
N LYS A 101 -9.99 8.94 6.34
CA LYS A 101 -10.38 9.08 4.93
C LYS A 101 -9.65 8.06 4.05
N ASP A 102 -8.35 7.87 4.27
CA ASP A 102 -7.56 6.92 3.50
C ASP A 102 -7.95 5.47 3.81
N ARG A 103 -8.27 5.17 5.08
CA ARG A 103 -8.85 3.87 5.48
C ARG A 103 -10.14 3.58 4.72
N SER A 104 -11.04 4.56 4.63
CA SER A 104 -12.31 4.41 3.90
C SER A 104 -12.07 4.12 2.41
N VAL A 105 -11.12 4.81 1.78
CA VAL A 105 -10.79 4.56 0.37
C VAL A 105 -10.21 3.16 0.17
N VAL A 106 -9.25 2.74 1.00
CA VAL A 106 -8.67 1.39 0.91
C VAL A 106 -9.73 0.29 1.15
N LEU A 107 -10.65 0.49 2.08
CA LEU A 107 -11.78 -0.43 2.29
C LEU A 107 -12.71 -0.51 1.07
N LYS A 108 -12.96 0.61 0.37
CA LYS A 108 -13.71 0.59 -0.90
C LYS A 108 -12.99 -0.21 -1.97
N ILE A 109 -11.66 -0.05 -2.09
CA ILE A 109 -10.85 -0.84 -3.03
C ILE A 109 -10.95 -2.33 -2.68
N LEU A 110 -10.79 -2.70 -1.41
CA LEU A 110 -10.96 -4.08 -0.95
C LEU A 110 -12.36 -4.62 -1.30
N SER A 111 -13.43 -3.85 -1.08
CA SER A 111 -14.80 -4.23 -1.44
C SER A 111 -14.97 -4.50 -2.94
N ASN A 112 -14.37 -3.66 -3.78
CA ASN A 112 -14.39 -3.84 -5.23
C ASN A 112 -13.59 -5.08 -5.64
N LEU A 113 -12.42 -5.31 -5.04
CA LEU A 113 -11.60 -6.51 -5.30
C LEU A 113 -12.29 -7.80 -4.86
N ILE A 114 -13.10 -7.79 -3.78
CA ILE A 114 -13.95 -8.95 -3.43
C ILE A 114 -14.86 -9.28 -4.62
N SER A 115 -15.52 -8.27 -5.18
CA SER A 115 -16.45 -8.46 -6.30
C SER A 115 -15.74 -8.91 -7.57
N LEU A 116 -14.57 -8.33 -7.87
CA LEU A 116 -13.85 -8.60 -9.12
C LEU A 116 -13.01 -9.89 -9.09
N GLN A 117 -12.55 -10.33 -7.92
CA GLN A 117 -11.59 -11.44 -7.80
C GLN A 117 -12.15 -12.63 -7.02
N LEU A 118 -12.84 -12.39 -5.90
CA LEU A 118 -13.26 -13.47 -5.01
C LEU A 118 -14.60 -14.08 -5.43
N ILE A 119 -15.60 -13.25 -5.76
CA ILE A 119 -16.92 -13.73 -6.17
C ILE A 119 -16.82 -14.48 -7.51
N GLU A 120 -16.02 -13.98 -8.44
CA GLU A 120 -15.79 -14.58 -9.76
C GLU A 120 -14.86 -15.81 -9.72
N SER A 121 -14.29 -16.16 -8.57
CA SER A 121 -13.34 -17.28 -8.47
C SER A 121 -14.03 -18.60 -8.16
N GLU A 122 -13.70 -19.64 -8.92
CA GLU A 122 -14.04 -21.03 -8.61
C GLU A 122 -13.31 -21.55 -7.35
N THR A 123 -12.22 -20.91 -6.94
CA THR A 123 -11.39 -21.36 -5.80
C THR A 123 -11.02 -20.22 -4.85
N PRO A 124 -12.00 -19.52 -4.25
CA PRO A 124 -11.77 -18.28 -3.49
C PRO A 124 -10.85 -18.50 -2.29
N ARG A 125 -10.85 -19.70 -1.69
CA ARG A 125 -9.94 -20.06 -0.60
C ARG A 125 -8.46 -19.96 -0.97
N ARG A 126 -8.10 -20.16 -2.24
CA ARG A 126 -6.72 -20.02 -2.72
C ARG A 126 -6.31 -18.54 -2.77
N LEU A 127 -7.22 -17.67 -3.20
CA LEU A 127 -7.00 -16.22 -3.30
C LEU A 127 -6.89 -15.52 -1.94
N LEU A 128 -7.36 -16.16 -0.86
CA LEU A 128 -7.17 -15.67 0.50
C LEU A 128 -5.77 -15.96 1.06
N ARG A 129 -4.96 -16.79 0.37
CA ARG A 129 -3.59 -17.05 0.81
C ARG A 129 -2.73 -15.80 0.62
N PRO A 130 -1.82 -15.49 1.56
CA PRO A 130 -0.98 -14.30 1.46
C PRO A 130 -0.20 -14.24 0.14
N GLY A 131 -0.23 -13.10 -0.53
CA GLY A 131 0.59 -12.84 -1.71
C GLY A 131 0.10 -13.47 -3.02
N THR A 132 -1.11 -14.01 -3.07
CA THR A 132 -1.61 -14.75 -4.25
C THR A 132 -2.34 -13.90 -5.27
N CYS A 133 -2.83 -12.73 -4.86
CA CYS A 133 -3.54 -11.78 -5.70
C CYS A 133 -3.56 -10.40 -5.05
N ALA A 134 -3.97 -9.39 -5.83
CA ALA A 134 -4.14 -8.02 -5.38
C ALA A 134 -4.97 -7.89 -4.11
N PHE A 135 -6.11 -8.60 -4.01
CA PHE A 135 -6.92 -8.61 -2.79
C PHE A 135 -6.09 -9.06 -1.57
N SER A 136 -5.41 -10.19 -1.66
CA SER A 136 -4.64 -10.74 -0.52
C SER A 136 -3.49 -9.82 -0.10
N CYS A 137 -2.83 -9.19 -1.06
CA CYS A 137 -1.74 -8.25 -0.84
C CYS A 137 -2.25 -6.98 -0.17
N LEU A 138 -3.33 -6.39 -0.69
CA LEU A 138 -3.91 -5.17 -0.16
C LEU A 138 -4.51 -5.39 1.23
N TYR A 139 -5.18 -6.53 1.45
CA TYR A 139 -5.73 -6.88 2.75
C TYR A 139 -4.62 -7.02 3.79
N SER A 140 -3.52 -7.69 3.44
CA SER A 140 -2.36 -7.84 4.31
C SER A 140 -1.74 -6.48 4.65
N ALA A 141 -1.54 -5.61 3.64
CA ALA A 141 -1.00 -4.27 3.84
C ALA A 141 -1.92 -3.39 4.70
N PHE A 142 -3.24 -3.47 4.50
CA PHE A 142 -4.22 -2.73 5.31
C PHE A 142 -4.25 -3.21 6.75
N HIS A 143 -4.31 -4.53 6.97
CA HIS A 143 -4.35 -5.13 8.31
C HIS A 143 -3.11 -4.81 9.14
N GLU A 144 -1.93 -4.78 8.51
CA GLU A 144 -0.68 -4.38 9.17
C GLU A 144 -0.70 -2.93 9.69
N ASN A 145 -1.50 -2.05 9.06
CA ASN A 145 -1.63 -0.65 9.44
C ASN A 145 -2.84 -0.37 10.38
N LEU A 146 -3.73 -1.34 10.61
CA LEU A 146 -4.95 -1.15 11.43
C LEU A 146 -4.65 -0.99 12.93
N TYR A 147 -3.72 -1.79 13.45
CA TYR A 147 -3.25 -1.77 14.85
C TYR A 147 -1.91 -1.07 15.01
N SER A 148 -1.47 -0.46 13.92
CA SER A 148 -0.61 0.70 14.00
C SER A 148 -1.54 1.87 14.29
#